data_AF-A0A1Y3QNG7-F1
#
_entry.id   AF-A0A1Y3QNG7-F1
#
_cell.length_a   1.000
_cell.length_b   1.000
_cell.length_c   1.000
_cell.angle_alpha   90.00
_cell.angle_beta   90.00
_cell.angle_gamma   90.00
#
_symmetry.space_group_name_H-M   'P 1'
#
loop_
_entity.id
_entity.type
_entity.pdbx_description
1 polymer ?
#
loop_
_entity_poly.entity_id
_entity_poly.type
_entity_poly.pdbx_seq_one_letter_code
_entity_poly.pdbx_strand_id
1 'polypeptide(L)'
;MDQLILNRLGARIRQRRLELGMTQAELGSPEYTKSYISQVEKGLIWPSLPAMIHIAQTLGRPIDWFLAEEPRPATPLEQLAAELGVEPQRLRAALERVLFGR
;
A
#
# COMPACT_ATOMS: atom_id res chain seq x y z
N MET A 1 11.82 3.11 12.30
CA MET A 1 10.85 2.32 11.50
C MET A 1 10.25 3.26 10.46
N ASP A 2 10.05 2.83 9.23
CA ASP A 2 9.64 3.73 8.14
C ASP A 2 8.17 4.18 8.32
N GLN A 3 7.96 5.48 8.56
CA GLN A 3 6.64 6.09 8.72
C GLN A 3 5.78 5.93 7.46
N LEU A 4 6.40 5.85 6.29
CA LEU A 4 5.70 5.65 5.03
C LEU A 4 5.03 4.27 4.96
N ILE A 5 5.68 3.25 5.52
CA ILE A 5 5.13 1.88 5.60
C ILE A 5 3.95 1.86 6.58
N LEU A 6 4.09 2.49 7.75
CA LEU A 6 3.03 2.62 8.76
C LEU A 6 1.76 3.28 8.19
N ASN A 7 1.92 4.39 7.48
CA ASN A 7 0.81 5.11 6.87
C ASN A 7 0.13 4.28 5.77
N ARG A 8 0.91 3.59 4.92
CA ARG A 8 0.38 2.69 3.89
C ARG A 8 -0.41 1.53 4.50
N LEU A 9 0.16 0.87 5.52
CA LEU A 9 -0.49 -0.21 6.25
C LEU A 9 -1.84 0.25 6.83
N GLY A 10 -1.84 1.35 7.59
CA GLY A 10 -3.05 1.90 8.20
C GLY A 10 -4.13 2.26 7.17
N ALA A 11 -3.73 2.85 6.03
CA ALA A 11 -4.63 3.18 4.94
C ALA A 11 -5.28 1.93 4.31
N ARG A 12 -4.52 0.86 4.08
CA ARG A 12 -5.05 -0.40 3.51
C ARG A 12 -6.01 -1.11 4.45
N ILE A 13 -5.69 -1.14 5.75
CA ILE A 13 -6.60 -1.67 6.79
C ILE A 13 -7.91 -0.89 6.78
N ARG A 14 -7.83 0.45 6.80
CA ARG A 14 -9.00 1.33 6.77
C ARG A 14 -9.84 1.11 5.52
N GLN A 15 -9.21 1.09 4.35
CA GLN A 15 -9.89 0.89 3.08
C GLN A 15 -10.65 -0.43 3.10
N ARG A 16 -9.98 -1.54 3.43
CA ARG A 16 -10.61 -2.86 3.43
C ARG A 16 -11.74 -2.96 4.44
N ARG A 17 -11.58 -2.36 5.63
CA ARG A 17 -12.66 -2.27 6.62
C ARG A 17 -13.90 -1.56 6.07
N LEU A 18 -13.70 -0.43 5.38
CA LEU A 18 -14.80 0.35 4.80
C LEU A 18 -15.50 -0.40 3.66
N GLU A 19 -14.75 -1.12 2.82
CA GLU A 19 -15.32 -2.00 1.78
C GLU A 19 -16.26 -3.08 2.36
N LEU A 20 -15.99 -3.52 3.59
CA LEU A 20 -16.81 -4.49 4.31
C LEU A 20 -17.94 -3.84 5.14
N GLY A 21 -18.07 -2.51 5.12
CA GLY A 21 -19.08 -1.78 5.90
C GLY A 21 -18.88 -1.85 7.42
N MET A 22 -17.70 -2.24 7.90
CA MET A 22 -17.43 -2.45 9.32
C MET A 22 -17.02 -1.15 10.03
N THR A 23 -17.38 -1.02 11.30
CA THR A 23 -16.86 -0.01 12.23
C THR A 23 -15.49 -0.41 12.79
N GLN A 24 -14.74 0.55 13.33
CA GLN A 24 -13.47 0.27 14.00
C GLN A 24 -13.64 -0.60 15.26
N ALA A 25 -14.80 -0.51 15.93
CA ALA A 25 -15.10 -1.35 17.08
C ALA A 25 -15.32 -2.81 16.65
N GLU A 26 -16.05 -3.03 15.56
CA GLU A 26 -16.27 -4.37 15.00
C GLU A 26 -14.96 -5.02 14.51
N LEU A 27 -14.06 -4.24 13.87
CA LEU A 27 -12.74 -4.77 13.49
C LEU A 27 -11.88 -5.16 14.70
N GLY A 28 -11.96 -4.38 15.79
CA GLY A 28 -11.17 -4.65 16.99
C GLY A 28 -11.73 -5.77 17.85
N SER A 29 -13.04 -6.02 17.80
CA SER A 29 -13.72 -6.93 18.71
C SER A 29 -13.30 -8.40 18.51
N PRO A 30 -13.25 -9.20 19.60
CA PRO A 30 -13.35 -8.78 21.01
C PRO A 30 -12.03 -8.33 21.66
N GLU A 31 -10.88 -8.52 21.03
CA GLU A 31 -9.54 -8.40 21.65
C GLU A 31 -9.00 -6.96 21.73
N TYR A 32 -9.44 -6.08 20.83
CA TYR A 32 -8.90 -4.74 20.65
C TYR A 32 -9.98 -3.66 20.70
N THR A 33 -9.60 -2.51 21.25
CA THR A 33 -10.51 -1.36 21.37
C THR A 33 -10.63 -0.59 20.06
N LYS A 34 -11.75 0.12 19.88
CA LYS A 34 -11.92 1.12 18.80
C LYS A 34 -10.73 2.11 18.72
N SER A 35 -10.23 2.57 19.87
CA SER A 35 -9.13 3.53 19.93
C SER A 35 -7.84 2.95 19.37
N TYR A 36 -7.53 1.70 19.73
CA TYR A 36 -6.39 0.96 19.20
C TYR A 36 -6.45 0.85 17.67
N ILE A 37 -7.59 0.40 17.13
CA ILE A 37 -7.79 0.30 15.68
C ILE A 37 -7.67 1.68 15.01
N SER A 38 -8.18 2.74 15.63
CA SER A 38 -8.00 4.10 15.10
C SER A 38 -6.53 4.53 15.07
N GLN A 39 -5.69 4.14 16.03
CA GLN A 39 -4.27 4.48 16.03
C GLN A 39 -3.53 3.71 14.93
N VAL A 40 -3.87 2.44 14.72
CA VAL A 40 -3.34 1.61 13.63
C VAL A 40 -3.70 2.21 12.27
N GLU A 41 -4.99 2.52 12.03
CA GLU A 41 -5.45 3.09 10.75
C GLU A 41 -4.82 4.45 10.41
N LYS A 42 -4.42 5.21 11.43
CA LYS A 42 -3.75 6.51 11.27
C LYS A 42 -2.23 6.38 11.13
N GLY A 43 -1.67 5.17 11.16
CA GLY A 43 -0.23 4.94 11.12
C GLY A 43 0.52 5.46 12.36
N LEU A 44 -0.18 5.63 13.48
CA LEU A 44 0.41 6.15 14.73
C LEU A 44 1.14 5.07 15.53
N ILE A 45 0.68 3.82 15.39
CA ILE A 45 1.27 2.67 16.07
C ILE A 45 1.43 1.52 15.09
N TRP A 46 2.44 0.68 15.35
CA TRP A 46 2.53 -0.61 14.70
C TRP A 46 1.69 -1.64 15.47
N PRO A 47 0.80 -2.38 14.81
CA PRO A 47 0.11 -3.48 15.47
C PRO A 47 1.11 -4.58 15.84
N SER A 48 0.93 -5.20 17.01
CA SER A 48 1.70 -6.40 17.36
C SER A 48 1.37 -7.54 16.39
N LEU A 49 2.21 -8.57 16.32
CA LEU A 49 1.94 -9.72 15.44
C LEU A 49 0.56 -10.37 15.73
N PRO A 50 0.13 -10.60 17.00
CA PRO A 50 -1.23 -11.07 17.28
C PRO A 50 -2.33 -10.13 16.75
N ALA A 51 -2.14 -8.81 16.91
CA ALA A 51 -3.10 -7.82 16.42
C ALA A 51 -3.17 -7.82 14.89
N MET A 52 -2.03 -7.99 14.22
CA MET A 52 -1.96 -8.10 12.77
C MET A 52 -2.67 -9.37 12.27
N ILE A 53 -2.48 -10.51 12.94
CA ILE A 53 -3.18 -11.77 12.63
C ILE A 53 -4.69 -11.57 12.78
N HIS A 54 -5.14 -10.97 13.89
CA HIS A 54 -6.56 -10.66 14.14
C HIS A 54 -7.16 -9.80 13.03
N ILE A 55 -6.50 -8.68 12.70
CA ILE A 55 -6.94 -7.76 11.65
C ILE A 55 -7.02 -8.47 10.29
N ALA A 56 -5.99 -9.25 9.95
CA ALA A 56 -5.92 -9.97 8.68
C ALA A 56 -7.05 -11.01 8.53
N GLN A 57 -7.28 -11.81 9.57
CA GLN A 57 -8.36 -12.80 9.62
C GLN A 57 -9.73 -12.13 9.52
N THR A 58 -9.97 -11.07 10.29
CA THR A 58 -11.23 -10.33 10.31
C THR A 58 -11.54 -9.68 8.96
N LEU A 59 -10.53 -9.16 8.26
CA LEU A 59 -10.69 -8.49 6.97
C LEU A 59 -10.63 -9.44 5.76
N GLY A 60 -10.38 -10.73 5.99
CA GLY A 60 -10.34 -11.77 4.96
C GLY A 60 -9.19 -11.60 3.97
N ARG A 61 -8.03 -11.11 4.43
CA ARG A 61 -6.84 -10.91 3.59
C ARG A 61 -5.58 -11.40 4.34
N PRO A 62 -4.61 -11.99 3.64
CA PRO A 62 -3.34 -12.36 4.27
C PRO A 62 -2.52 -11.11 4.64
N ILE A 63 -1.59 -11.24 5.60
CA ILE A 63 -0.84 -10.10 6.16
C ILE A 63 -0.02 -9.36 5.09
N ASP A 64 0.60 -10.11 4.18
CA ASP A 64 1.38 -9.60 3.06
C ASP A 64 0.55 -8.70 2.14
N TRP A 65 -0.76 -8.95 2.02
CA TRP A 65 -1.65 -8.05 1.28
C TRP A 65 -1.62 -6.64 1.86
N PHE A 66 -1.57 -6.46 3.19
CA PHE A 66 -1.56 -5.11 3.79
C PHE A 66 -0.20 -4.42 3.73
N LEU A 67 0.87 -5.19 3.50
CA LEU A 67 2.25 -4.71 3.46
C LEU A 67 2.79 -4.57 2.03
N ALA A 68 2.12 -5.17 1.04
CA ALA A 68 2.54 -5.10 -0.33
C ALA A 68 2.65 -3.65 -0.79
N GLU A 69 3.72 -3.34 -1.50
CA GLU A 69 3.81 -2.07 -2.19
C GLU A 69 2.76 -2.05 -3.30
N GLU A 70 1.93 -1.03 -3.34
CA GLU A 70 1.19 -0.78 -4.57
C GLU A 70 2.22 -0.52 -5.67
N PRO A 71 2.11 -1.21 -6.82
CA PRO A 71 3.00 -0.93 -7.93
C PRO A 71 2.85 0.56 -8.24
N ARG A 72 3.99 1.28 -8.19
CA ARG A 72 4.00 2.69 -8.60
C ARG A 72 3.35 2.76 -9.99
N PRO A 73 2.44 3.71 -10.23
CA PRO A 73 1.91 3.89 -11.57
C PRO A 73 3.09 4.12 -12.52
N ALA A 74 3.13 3.34 -13.61
CA ALA A 74 4.16 3.49 -14.62
C ALA A 74 4.14 4.92 -15.14
N THR A 75 5.29 5.56 -15.21
CA THR A 75 5.46 6.86 -15.84
C THR A 75 5.09 6.77 -17.33
N PRO A 76 4.72 7.89 -17.99
CA PRO A 76 4.43 7.87 -19.43
C PRO A 76 5.56 7.26 -20.27
N LEU A 77 6.81 7.46 -19.86
CA LEU A 77 7.97 6.87 -20.53
C LEU A 77 8.03 5.36 -20.36
N GLU A 78 7.73 4.83 -19.17
CA GLU A 78 7.69 3.38 -18.92
C GLU A 78 6.52 2.72 -19.68
N GLN A 79 5.38 3.41 -19.78
CA GLN A 79 4.23 2.96 -20.59
C GLN A 79 4.60 2.88 -22.07
N LEU A 80 5.16 3.96 -22.62
CA LEU A 80 5.60 4.01 -24.02
C LEU A 80 6.70 2.98 -24.31
N ALA A 81 7.62 2.75 -23.38
CA ALA A 81 8.66 1.73 -23.50
C ALA A 81 8.06 0.32 -23.60
N ALA A 82 7.06 0.02 -22.76
CA ALA A 82 6.33 -1.25 -22.80
C ALA A 82 5.56 -1.42 -24.11
N GLU A 83 4.86 -0.38 -24.59
CA GLU A 83 4.14 -0.40 -25.88
C GLU A 83 5.06 -0.67 -27.07
N LEU A 84 6.26 -0.09 -27.05
CA LEU A 84 7.27 -0.25 -28.10
C LEU A 84 8.10 -1.54 -27.95
N GLY A 85 7.93 -2.30 -26.87
CA GLY A 85 8.72 -3.49 -26.57
C GLY A 85 10.22 -3.19 -26.35
N VAL A 86 10.53 -2.02 -25.78
CA VAL A 86 11.91 -1.58 -25.52
C VAL A 86 12.14 -1.33 -24.04
N GLU A 87 13.39 -1.47 -23.60
CA GLU A 87 13.76 -1.13 -22.22
C GLU A 87 13.58 0.38 -21.95
N PRO A 88 12.95 0.79 -20.83
CA PRO A 88 12.72 2.20 -20.51
C PRO A 88 14.00 3.05 -20.53
N GLN A 89 15.14 2.50 -20.11
CA GLN A 89 16.42 3.20 -20.09
C GLN A 89 16.95 3.45 -21.50
N ARG A 90 16.68 2.53 -22.44
CA ARG A 90 17.05 2.72 -23.86
C ARG A 90 16.21 3.82 -24.49
N LEU A 91 14.90 3.82 -24.24
CA LEU A 91 14.00 4.86 -24.72
C LEU A 91 14.39 6.23 -24.16
N ARG A 92 14.67 6.31 -22.85
CA ARG A 92 15.15 7.54 -22.20
C ARG A 92 16.41 8.08 -22.85
N ALA A 93 17.44 7.24 -23.03
CA ALA A 93 18.70 7.66 -23.64
C ALA A 93 18.51 8.12 -25.10
N ALA A 94 17.64 7.44 -25.87
CA ALA A 94 17.32 7.86 -27.23
C ALA A 94 16.62 9.22 -27.26
N LEU A 95 15.63 9.44 -26.38
CA LEU A 95 14.94 10.72 -26.25
C LEU A 95 15.90 11.83 -25.80
N GLU A 96 16.81 11.55 -24.88
CA GLU A 96 17.80 12.54 -24.43
C GLU A 96 18.70 13.00 -25.58
N ARG A 97 19.13 12.07 -26.45
CA ARG A 97 19.90 12.36 -27.65
C ARG A 97 19.12 13.18 -28.68
N VAL A 98 17.86 12.84 -28.90
CA VAL A 98 17.01 13.53 -29.90
C VAL A 98 16.57 14.91 -29.43
N LEU A 99 16.15 15.04 -28.17
CA LEU A 99 15.56 16.26 -27.62
C LEU A 99 16.62 17.26 -27.14
N PHE A 100 17.75 16.79 -26.62
CA PHE A 100 18.77 17.64 -26.02
C PHE A 100 20.11 17.61 -26.77
N GLY A 101 20.23 16.84 -27.84
CA GLY A 101 21.42 16.82 -28.70
C GLY A 101 22.70 16.34 -27.99
N ARG A 102 22.58 15.57 -26.91
CA ARG A 102 23.71 14.96 -26.17
C ARG A 102 23.53 13.46 -26.12
#